data_AF-A0A0P7XIS6-F1
#
_entry.id   AF-A0A0P7XIS6-F1
#
_cell.length_a   1.000
_cell.length_b   1.000
_cell.length_c   1.000
_cell.angle_alpha   90.00
_cell.angle_beta   90.00
_cell.angle_gamma   90.00
#
_symmetry.space_group_name_H-M   'P 1'
#
loop_
_entity.id
_entity.type
_entity.pdbx_description
1 polymer ?
#
loop_
_entity_poly.entity_id
_entity_poly.type
_entity_poly.pdbx_seq_one_letter_code
_entity_poly.pdbx_strand_id
1 'polypeptide(L)'
;MRIVFMGTPDFSVPVLDALVEAGHQIACVYCQPPRPAGRGKKDRPSPVQRRAEALGLPVRHPVSLKSPEAQAEFAALGADVGVVVAYGLILPQAVLDAPLHGCLNIHASLLPRWRGAAPIQRPPVREKRWAIPPRGLLTRRVARRVILSNLPVNAAFSAVSSMPCLLRIRLIP
;
A
#
# COMPACT_ATOMS: atom_id res chain seq x y z
N MET A 1 2.10 15.37 5.60
CA MET A 1 2.95 14.77 4.56
C MET A 1 2.19 14.71 3.26
N ARG A 2 2.92 14.77 2.15
CA ARG A 2 2.44 14.62 0.78
C ARG A 2 2.58 13.16 0.35
N ILE A 3 1.47 12.50 0.07
CA ILE A 3 1.40 11.05 -0.14
C ILE A 3 0.90 10.75 -1.55
N VAL A 4 1.52 9.77 -2.21
CA VAL A 4 0.90 9.11 -3.36
C VAL A 4 0.32 7.78 -2.92
N PHE A 5 -0.99 7.62 -3.10
CA PHE A 5 -1.68 6.38 -2.74
C PHE A 5 -1.82 5.49 -3.98
N MET A 6 -1.52 4.20 -3.86
CA MET A 6 -1.61 3.23 -4.95
C MET A 6 -2.47 2.04 -4.51
N GLY A 7 -3.67 1.89 -5.07
CA GLY A 7 -4.55 0.78 -4.74
C GLY A 7 -5.71 0.61 -5.72
N THR A 8 -6.31 -0.58 -5.73
CA THR A 8 -7.39 -0.91 -6.67
C THR A 8 -8.66 -1.45 -6.01
N PRO A 9 -8.61 -2.53 -5.19
CA PRO A 9 -9.82 -3.18 -4.68
C PRO A 9 -10.47 -2.42 -3.52
N ASP A 10 -11.68 -2.83 -3.14
CA ASP A 10 -12.43 -2.26 -1.99
C ASP A 10 -11.62 -2.34 -0.68
N PHE A 11 -10.77 -3.36 -0.53
CA PHE A 11 -9.86 -3.50 0.61
C PHE A 11 -8.92 -2.30 0.81
N SER A 12 -8.58 -1.58 -0.25
CA SER A 12 -7.67 -0.44 -0.18
C SER A 12 -8.39 0.86 0.21
N VAL A 13 -9.72 0.91 0.10
CA VAL A 13 -10.52 2.12 0.34
C VAL A 13 -10.40 2.63 1.79
N PRO A 14 -10.56 1.79 2.84
CA PRO A 14 -10.45 2.25 4.21
C PRO A 14 -9.07 2.86 4.53
N VAL A 15 -8.01 2.38 3.88
CA VAL A 15 -6.66 2.93 4.06
C VAL A 15 -6.56 4.34 3.46
N LEU A 16 -7.12 4.55 2.27
CA LEU A 16 -7.18 5.88 1.67
C LEU A 16 -7.92 6.86 2.59
N ASP A 17 -9.07 6.44 3.13
CA ASP A 17 -9.88 7.25 4.05
C ASP A 17 -9.09 7.61 5.31
N ALA A 18 -8.46 6.64 5.96
CA ALA A 18 -7.67 6.87 7.16
C ALA A 18 -6.50 7.86 6.93
N LEU A 19 -5.86 7.83 5.77
CA LEU A 19 -4.78 8.77 5.44
C LEU A 19 -5.31 10.20 5.25
N VAL A 20 -6.49 10.35 4.64
CA VAL A 20 -7.15 11.65 4.48
C VAL A 20 -7.63 12.19 5.82
N GLU A 21 -8.28 11.36 6.63
CA GLU A 21 -8.74 11.71 7.99
C GLU A 21 -7.60 12.09 8.92
N ALA A 22 -6.43 11.46 8.78
CA ALA A 22 -5.20 11.82 9.49
C ALA A 22 -4.59 13.18 9.04
N GLY A 23 -5.21 13.88 8.09
CA GLY A 23 -4.78 15.20 7.62
C GLY A 23 -3.58 15.15 6.68
N HIS A 24 -3.30 14.03 6.04
CA HIS A 24 -2.26 13.95 5.02
C HIS A 24 -2.75 14.53 3.68
N GLN A 25 -1.83 15.14 2.93
CA GLN A 25 -2.11 15.64 1.60
C GLN A 25 -1.94 14.50 0.60
N ILE A 26 -3.02 14.01 -0.01
CA ILE A 26 -2.94 13.02 -1.08
C ILE A 26 -2.65 13.74 -2.40
N ALA A 27 -1.42 13.63 -2.89
CA ALA A 27 -0.95 14.26 -4.12
C ALA A 27 -1.58 13.65 -5.37
N CYS A 28 -1.76 12.33 -5.37
CA CYS A 28 -2.38 11.56 -6.44
C CYS A 28 -2.78 10.17 -5.94
N VAL A 29 -3.86 9.66 -6.49
CA VAL A 29 -4.28 8.27 -6.33
C VAL A 29 -4.01 7.50 -7.62
N TYR A 30 -3.30 6.39 -7.53
CA TYR A 30 -3.05 5.46 -8.62
C TYR A 30 -3.90 4.20 -8.44
N CYS A 31 -4.63 3.81 -9.49
CA CYS A 31 -5.36 2.55 -9.53
C CYS A 31 -5.13 1.82 -10.86
N GLN A 32 -5.58 0.58 -10.97
CA GLN A 32 -5.65 -0.09 -12.27
C GLN A 32 -6.67 0.61 -13.19
N PRO A 33 -6.45 0.59 -14.52
CA PRO A 33 -7.45 1.07 -15.46
C PRO A 33 -8.77 0.30 -15.28
N PRO A 34 -9.92 0.96 -15.50
CA PRO A 34 -11.21 0.28 -15.55
C PRO A 34 -11.14 -0.93 -16.49
N ARG A 35 -11.71 -2.05 -16.04
CA ARG A 35 -11.84 -3.26 -16.88
C ARG A 35 -13.30 -3.45 -17.24
N PRO A 36 -13.62 -3.94 -18.46
CA PRO A 36 -15.00 -4.21 -18.84
C PRO A 36 -15.60 -5.24 -17.90
N ALA A 37 -16.76 -4.92 -17.33
CA ALA A 37 -17.42 -5.76 -16.34
C ALA A 37 -18.18 -6.94 -16.99
N GLY A 38 -17.55 -7.81 -17.78
CA GLY A 38 -18.22 -8.95 -18.42
C GLY A 38 -19.11 -8.57 -19.64
N ARG A 39 -19.97 -9.50 -20.08
CA ARG A 39 -20.69 -9.41 -21.38
C ARG A 39 -21.56 -8.14 -21.46
N GLY A 40 -21.16 -7.21 -22.34
CA GLY A 40 -21.93 -6.02 -22.76
C GLY A 40 -21.66 -4.71 -22.01
N LYS A 41 -20.60 -4.58 -21.20
CA LYS A 41 -20.65 -3.62 -20.07
C LYS A 41 -19.71 -2.42 -20.18
N LYS A 42 -20.30 -1.25 -19.90
CA LYS A 42 -19.66 0.04 -19.59
C LYS A 42 -18.48 -0.16 -18.62
N ASP A 43 -17.42 0.61 -18.84
CA ASP A 43 -16.26 0.63 -17.95
C ASP A 43 -16.67 1.00 -16.53
N ARG A 44 -16.34 0.10 -15.58
CA ARG A 44 -16.60 0.34 -14.17
C ARG A 44 -15.31 0.84 -13.52
N PRO A 45 -15.29 2.07 -12.97
CA PRO A 45 -14.15 2.56 -12.22
C PRO A 45 -13.87 1.67 -11.02
N SER A 46 -12.60 1.53 -10.67
CA SER A 46 -12.18 0.74 -9.51
C SER A 46 -12.77 1.32 -8.21
N PRO A 47 -12.96 0.51 -7.16
CA PRO A 47 -13.36 1.01 -5.85
C PRO A 47 -12.55 2.21 -5.35
N VAL A 48 -11.23 2.14 -5.47
CA VAL A 48 -10.33 3.25 -5.08
C VAL A 48 -10.52 4.47 -5.97
N GLN A 49 -10.67 4.29 -7.28
CA GLN A 49 -10.95 5.40 -8.20
C GLN A 49 -12.23 6.14 -7.80
N ARG A 50 -13.34 5.40 -7.61
CA ARG A 50 -14.62 6.01 -7.21
C ARG A 50 -14.49 6.79 -5.92
N ARG A 51 -13.75 6.26 -4.95
CA ARG A 51 -13.56 6.94 -3.67
C ARG A 51 -12.70 8.19 -3.82
N ALA A 52 -11.59 8.11 -4.54
CA ALA A 52 -10.70 9.23 -4.78
C ALA A 52 -11.41 10.37 -5.52
N GLU A 53 -12.18 10.05 -6.55
CA GLU A 53 -13.02 11.02 -7.27
C GLU A 53 -14.05 11.67 -6.35
N ALA A 54 -14.72 10.90 -5.48
CA ALA A 54 -15.66 11.43 -4.49
C ALA A 54 -15.00 12.35 -3.44
N LEU A 55 -13.71 12.16 -3.17
CA LEU A 55 -12.90 13.02 -2.31
C LEU A 55 -12.28 14.22 -3.06
N GLY A 56 -12.52 14.35 -4.37
CA GLY A 56 -11.92 15.40 -5.21
C GLY A 56 -10.42 15.24 -5.44
N LEU A 57 -9.88 14.02 -5.26
CA LEU A 57 -8.46 13.72 -5.42
C LEU A 57 -8.12 13.40 -6.87
N PRO A 58 -6.96 13.83 -7.38
CA PRO A 58 -6.53 13.47 -8.73
C PRO A 58 -6.26 11.96 -8.82
N VAL A 59 -6.78 11.34 -9.88
CA VAL A 59 -6.65 9.90 -10.14
C VAL A 59 -5.85 9.66 -11.42
N ARG A 60 -4.92 8.72 -11.36
CA ARG A 60 -4.17 8.20 -12.52
C ARG A 60 -4.32 6.69 -12.60
N HIS A 61 -4.42 6.15 -13.81
CA HIS A 61 -4.56 4.72 -14.02
C HIS A 61 -3.69 4.20 -15.17
N PRO A 62 -2.36 4.36 -15.10
CA PRO A 62 -1.47 3.92 -16.16
C PRO A 62 -1.53 2.40 -16.31
N VAL A 63 -1.35 1.92 -17.54
CA VAL A 63 -1.25 0.47 -17.83
C VAL A 63 0.11 -0.08 -17.36
N SER A 64 1.13 0.78 -17.31
CA SER A 64 2.50 0.44 -16.90
C SER A 64 3.19 1.67 -16.33
N LEU A 65 4.10 1.46 -15.37
CA LEU A 65 4.97 2.51 -14.81
C LEU A 65 6.42 2.40 -15.31
N LYS A 66 6.67 1.55 -16.32
CA LYS A 66 8.02 1.28 -16.82
C LYS A 66 8.57 2.37 -17.75
N SER A 67 7.71 3.17 -18.36
CA SER A 67 8.16 4.18 -19.32
C SER A 67 8.80 5.38 -18.60
N PRO A 68 9.84 6.00 -19.17
CA PRO A 68 10.47 7.18 -18.59
C PRO A 68 9.49 8.32 -18.34
N GLU A 69 8.48 8.49 -19.20
CA GLU A 69 7.44 9.50 -19.07
C GLU A 69 6.59 9.26 -17.83
N ALA A 70 6.12 8.02 -17.61
CA ALA A 70 5.33 7.68 -16.43
C ALA A 70 6.15 7.82 -15.14
N GLN A 71 7.45 7.56 -15.19
CA GLN A 71 8.37 7.76 -14.06
C GLN A 71 8.59 9.24 -13.76
N ALA A 72 8.79 10.07 -14.80
CA ALA A 72 8.92 11.51 -14.65
C ALA A 72 7.63 12.15 -14.12
N GLU A 73 6.46 11.75 -14.64
CA GLU A 73 5.16 12.18 -14.15
C GLU A 73 4.92 11.79 -12.69
N PHE A 74 5.40 10.62 -12.27
CA PHE A 74 5.32 10.17 -10.88
C PHE A 74 6.25 10.99 -9.98
N ALA A 75 7.50 11.18 -10.38
CA ALA A 75 8.49 11.96 -9.64
C ALA A 75 8.07 13.43 -9.48
N ALA A 76 7.45 14.02 -10.51
CA ALA A 76 6.92 15.38 -10.48
C ALA A 76 5.81 15.60 -9.44
N LEU A 77 5.23 14.52 -8.89
CA LEU A 77 4.27 14.65 -7.79
C LEU A 77 4.93 15.11 -6.50
N GLY A 78 6.27 15.00 -6.35
CA GLY A 78 7.01 15.47 -5.17
C GLY A 78 6.54 14.84 -3.87
N ALA A 79 6.32 13.51 -3.88
CA ALA A 79 5.77 12.80 -2.74
C ALA A 79 6.82 12.59 -1.64
N ASP A 80 6.40 12.71 -0.38
CA ASP A 80 7.24 12.30 0.75
C ASP A 80 7.28 10.76 0.84
N VAL A 81 6.15 10.10 0.57
CA VAL A 81 6.02 8.64 0.66
C VAL A 81 4.99 8.11 -0.34
N GLY A 82 5.27 6.95 -0.92
CA GLY A 82 4.29 6.17 -1.68
C GLY A 82 3.62 5.12 -0.78
N VAL A 83 2.29 5.08 -0.71
CA VAL A 83 1.56 4.05 0.05
C VAL A 83 0.87 3.10 -0.92
N VAL A 84 1.23 1.82 -0.88
CA VAL A 84 0.82 0.79 -1.82
C VAL A 84 -0.03 -0.25 -1.13
N VAL A 85 -1.28 -0.42 -1.59
CA VAL A 85 -2.25 -1.38 -1.04
C VAL A 85 -2.95 -2.10 -2.18
N ALA A 86 -2.59 -3.36 -2.42
CA ALA A 86 -3.21 -4.20 -3.45
C ALA A 86 -3.34 -3.51 -4.83
N TYR A 87 -2.27 -2.83 -5.28
CA TYR A 87 -2.27 -2.03 -6.52
C TYR A 87 -2.23 -2.87 -7.81
N GLY A 88 -1.48 -3.98 -7.82
CA GLY A 88 -1.47 -4.95 -8.93
C GLY A 88 -0.51 -4.64 -10.09
N LEU A 89 0.16 -3.49 -10.12
CA LEU A 89 1.31 -3.26 -11.01
C LEU A 89 2.63 -3.50 -10.28
N ILE A 90 3.64 -3.92 -11.04
CA ILE A 90 5.02 -3.97 -10.59
C ILE A 90 5.57 -2.53 -10.61
N LEU A 91 6.13 -2.08 -9.49
CA LEU A 91 6.79 -0.79 -9.39
C LEU A 91 8.26 -0.94 -9.81
N PRO A 92 8.73 -0.23 -10.84
CA PRO A 92 10.15 -0.19 -11.17
C PRO A 92 10.91 0.63 -10.12
N GLN A 93 12.22 0.40 -10.03
CA GLN A 93 13.08 1.03 -9.03
C GLN A 93 12.97 2.56 -9.02
N ALA A 94 12.92 3.19 -10.20
CA ALA A 94 12.74 4.65 -10.32
C ALA A 94 11.48 5.19 -9.61
N VAL A 95 10.40 4.41 -9.56
CA VAL A 95 9.17 4.78 -8.83
C VAL A 95 9.30 4.51 -7.32
N LEU A 96 10.06 3.49 -6.94
CA LEU A 96 10.33 3.18 -5.53
C LEU A 96 11.21 4.25 -4.89
N ASP A 97 12.16 4.78 -5.65
CA ASP A 97 13.16 5.76 -5.18
C ASP A 97 12.67 7.22 -5.31
N ALA A 98 11.63 7.49 -6.10
CA ALA A 98 11.13 8.85 -6.32
C ALA A 98 10.61 9.55 -5.05
N PRO A 99 9.87 8.90 -4.13
CA PRO A 99 9.46 9.54 -2.89
C PRO A 99 10.62 9.66 -1.89
N LEU A 100 10.65 10.75 -1.10
CA LEU A 100 11.72 11.04 -0.13
C LEU A 100 11.99 9.89 0.87
N HIS A 101 10.95 9.16 1.25
CA HIS A 101 11.01 8.04 2.19
C HIS A 101 10.68 6.70 1.54
N GLY A 102 10.69 6.65 0.20
CA GLY A 102 10.38 5.47 -0.60
C GLY A 102 8.91 5.05 -0.55
N CYS A 103 8.66 3.78 -0.85
CA CYS A 103 7.32 3.20 -0.90
C CYS A 103 7.05 2.22 0.25
N LEU A 104 5.90 2.34 0.89
CA LEU A 104 5.36 1.43 1.90
C LEU A 104 4.30 0.53 1.27
N ASN A 105 4.41 -0.79 1.43
CA ASN A 105 3.39 -1.75 1.03
C ASN A 105 2.62 -2.27 2.24
N ILE A 106 1.29 -2.26 2.14
CA ILE A 106 0.37 -2.82 3.13
C ILE A 106 -0.10 -4.18 2.63
N HIS A 107 0.29 -5.22 3.35
CA HIS A 107 -0.12 -6.59 3.08
C HIS A 107 -1.24 -7.03 4.03
N ALA A 108 -2.26 -7.68 3.48
CA ALA A 108 -3.35 -8.33 4.21
C ALA A 108 -2.92 -9.67 4.87
N SER A 109 -1.64 -9.83 5.23
CA SER A 109 -1.13 -11.07 5.80
C SER A 109 0.05 -10.89 6.75
N LEU A 110 0.20 -11.86 7.66
CA LEU A 110 1.32 -11.94 8.60
C LEU A 110 2.59 -12.43 7.93
N LEU A 111 3.35 -11.52 7.32
CA LEU A 111 4.67 -11.84 6.77
C LEU A 111 5.62 -12.40 7.85
N PRO A 112 6.44 -13.43 7.54
CA PRO A 112 6.72 -13.98 6.20
C PRO A 112 5.72 -15.02 5.69
N ARG A 113 4.68 -15.37 6.46
CA ARG A 113 3.63 -16.30 6.00
C ARG A 113 2.75 -15.62 4.95
N TRP A 114 2.32 -16.39 3.95
CA TRP A 114 1.36 -15.95 2.92
C TRP A 114 1.82 -14.77 2.05
N ARG A 115 3.03 -14.86 1.49
CA ARG A 115 3.47 -14.02 0.37
C ARG A 115 2.61 -14.32 -0.88
N GLY A 116 2.41 -13.31 -1.72
CA GLY A 116 1.71 -13.43 -3.00
C GLY A 116 0.33 -12.77 -3.02
N ALA A 117 -0.35 -12.88 -4.16
CA ALA A 117 -1.53 -12.08 -4.51
C ALA A 117 -2.85 -12.48 -3.82
N ALA A 118 -2.91 -13.58 -3.07
CA ALA A 118 -4.15 -14.10 -2.50
C ALA A 118 -3.97 -14.78 -1.13
N PRO A 119 -3.71 -14.02 -0.04
CA PRO A 119 -3.64 -14.60 1.30
C PRO A 119 -5.01 -15.00 1.88
N ILE A 120 -6.12 -14.42 1.39
CA ILE A 120 -7.47 -14.60 1.97
C ILE A 120 -8.12 -15.94 1.55
N GLN A 121 -7.72 -16.54 0.42
CA GLN A 121 -8.36 -17.75 -0.13
C GLN A 121 -7.80 -19.08 0.42
N ARG A 122 -6.95 -19.05 1.45
CA ARG A 122 -6.38 -20.26 2.05
C ARG A 122 -7.10 -20.56 3.37
N PRO A 123 -7.52 -21.82 3.64
CA PRO A 123 -8.27 -22.16 4.84
C PRO A 123 -7.46 -21.80 6.10
N PRO A 124 -8.11 -21.40 7.21
CA PRO A 124 -7.43 -21.13 8.46
C PRO A 124 -6.76 -22.43 8.94
N VAL A 125 -5.44 -22.52 8.78
CA VAL A 125 -4.67 -23.56 9.48
C VAL A 125 -4.70 -23.21 10.95
N ARG A 126 -5.38 -24.06 11.72
CA ARG A 126 -5.55 -24.09 13.18
C ARG A 126 -4.45 -23.32 13.92
N GLU A 127 -4.88 -22.30 14.63
CA GLU A 127 -4.05 -21.41 15.44
C GLU A 127 -3.34 -22.20 16.55
N LYS A 128 -2.02 -22.40 16.45
CA LYS A 128 -1.22 -22.65 17.66
C LYS A 128 -1.00 -21.29 18.31
N ARG A 129 -1.79 -21.02 19.35
CA ARG A 129 -1.62 -19.91 20.29
C ARG A 129 -0.20 -19.98 20.85
N TRP A 130 0.66 -19.04 20.49
CA TRP A 130 1.99 -18.94 21.09
C TRP A 130 1.94 -17.90 22.20
N ALA A 131 2.03 -18.38 23.44
CA ALA A 131 2.34 -17.56 24.60
C ALA A 131 3.72 -16.91 24.42
N ILE A 132 3.83 -15.66 24.86
CA ILE A 132 5.08 -14.89 24.88
C ILE A 132 6.01 -15.55 25.92
N PRO A 133 7.18 -16.09 25.55
CA PRO A 133 8.13 -16.56 26.55
C PRO A 133 8.87 -15.35 27.16
N PRO A 134 9.20 -15.40 28.46
CA PRO A 134 9.95 -14.33 29.11
C PRO A 134 11.40 -14.31 28.62
N ARG A 135 12.02 -13.14 28.81
CA ARG A 135 13.35 -12.71 28.36
C ARG A 135 14.42 -13.82 28.32
N GLY A 136 15.16 -13.83 27.20
CA GLY A 136 16.56 -14.29 27.14
C GLY A 136 16.78 -15.58 26.36
N LEU A 137 17.01 -15.46 25.04
CA LEU A 137 18.10 -16.13 24.31
C LEU A 137 18.10 -15.67 22.84
N LEU A 138 19.11 -14.90 22.45
CA LEU A 138 19.35 -14.53 21.06
C LEU A 138 19.83 -15.75 20.27
N THR A 139 19.06 -16.16 19.26
CA THR A 139 19.60 -16.89 18.11
C THR A 139 19.29 -16.12 16.83
N ARG A 140 20.37 -15.81 16.11
CA ARG A 140 20.42 -14.99 14.89
C ARG A 140 19.66 -15.69 13.76
N ARG A 141 18.54 -15.14 13.30
CA ARG A 141 18.07 -15.24 11.90
C ARG A 141 17.48 -13.92 11.46
N VAL A 142 18.04 -13.44 10.36
CA VAL A 142 17.98 -12.09 9.80
C VAL A 142 16.57 -11.79 9.28
N ALA A 143 15.70 -11.27 10.16
CA ALA A 143 14.65 -10.34 9.75
C ALA A 143 15.25 -8.94 9.95
N ARG A 144 15.80 -8.37 8.88
CA ARG A 144 16.35 -7.00 8.89
C ARG A 144 15.28 -6.03 9.37
N ARG A 145 15.40 -5.69 10.64
CA ARG A 145 14.91 -4.49 11.32
C ARG A 145 15.61 -3.31 10.67
N VAL A 146 15.01 -2.79 9.60
CA VAL A 146 15.43 -1.61 8.83
C VAL A 146 14.10 -0.94 8.47
N ILE A 147 13.69 0.26 8.87
CA ILE A 147 14.20 1.35 9.70
C ILE A 147 12.89 1.99 10.24
N LEU A 148 12.68 2.06 11.56
CA LEU A 148 11.51 2.71 12.19
C LEU A 148 11.93 4.00 12.93
N SER A 149 12.89 4.75 12.36
CA SER A 149 13.49 5.92 13.01
C SER A 149 13.16 7.27 12.37
N ASN A 150 12.27 7.36 11.37
CA ASN A 150 11.78 8.64 10.85
C ASN A 150 10.41 8.97 11.47
N LEU A 151 10.40 9.93 12.40
CA LEU A 151 9.19 10.48 13.02
C LEU A 151 8.03 10.78 12.04
N PRO A 152 8.23 11.36 10.83
CA PRO A 152 7.11 11.64 9.92
C PRO A 152 6.47 10.35 9.36
N VAL A 153 7.27 9.32 9.07
CA VAL A 153 6.77 8.01 8.59
C VAL A 153 5.92 7.31 9.65
N ASN A 154 6.21 7.53 10.94
CA ASN A 154 5.41 6.99 12.03
C ASN A 154 3.98 7.55 12.08
N ALA A 155 3.74 8.78 11.61
CA ALA A 155 2.39 9.36 11.61
C ALA A 155 1.48 8.68 10.56
N ALA A 156 1.96 8.52 9.33
CA ALA A 156 1.28 7.75 8.29
C ALA A 156 1.13 6.26 8.69
N PHE A 157 2.15 5.71 9.36
CA PHE A 157 2.10 4.36 9.91
C PHE A 157 1.03 4.23 11.01
N SER A 158 0.94 5.19 11.93
CA SER A 158 -0.01 5.19 13.04
C SER A 158 -1.45 5.17 12.53
N ALA A 159 -1.77 6.03 11.55
CA ALA A 159 -3.09 6.10 10.91
C ALA A 159 -3.53 4.78 10.26
N VAL A 160 -2.57 4.01 9.73
CA VAL A 160 -2.84 2.71 9.10
C VAL A 160 -2.85 1.56 10.14
N SER A 161 -2.04 1.66 11.20
CA SER A 161 -1.87 0.61 12.20
C SER A 161 -3.00 0.51 13.22
N SER A 162 -3.82 1.56 13.36
CA SER A 162 -4.99 1.59 14.27
C SER A 162 -6.20 0.82 13.73
N MET A 163 -6.14 0.29 12.51
CA MET A 163 -7.22 -0.51 11.92
C MET A 163 -7.27 -1.94 12.51
N PRO A 164 -8.46 -2.50 12.79
CA PRO A 164 -8.63 -3.80 13.44
C PRO A 164 -8.22 -5.01 12.59
N CYS A 165 -7.87 -4.82 11.32
CA CYS A 165 -7.40 -5.88 10.44
C CYS A 165 -5.90 -6.12 10.63
N LEU A 166 -5.46 -7.39 10.62
CA LEU A 166 -4.07 -7.84 10.71
C LEU A 166 -3.21 -7.36 9.52
N LEU A 167 -2.96 -6.05 9.44
CA LEU A 167 -2.17 -5.40 8.39
C LEU A 167 -0.71 -5.35 8.83
N ARG A 168 0.21 -5.81 7.97
CA ARG A 168 1.64 -5.53 8.11
C ARG A 168 2.10 -4.55 7.05
N ILE A 169 2.76 -3.50 7.50
CA ILE A 169 3.39 -2.47 6.68
C ILE A 169 4.85 -2.88 6.46
N ARG A 170 5.33 -2.81 5.22
CA ARG A 170 6.73 -3.08 4.87
C ARG A 170 7.24 -2.02 3.90
N LEU A 171 8.44 -1.51 4.12
CA LEU A 171 9.15 -0.75 3.10
C LEU A 171 9.46 -1.67 1.91
N ILE A 172 9.14 -1.24 0.71
CA ILE A 172 9.53 -1.94 -0.52
C ILE A 172 11.03 -1.62 -0.73
N PRO A 173 11.92 -2.61 -0.64
CA PRO A 173 13.34 -2.41 -0.91
C PRO A 173 13.60 -2.20 -2.41
#